data_AF-A0A2M8Z4C3-F1
#
_entry.id   AF-A0A2M8Z4C3-F1
#
_cell.length_a   1.000
_cell.length_b   1.000
_cell.length_c   1.000
_cell.angle_alpha   90.00
_cell.angle_beta   90.00
_cell.angle_gamma   90.00
#
_symmetry.space_group_name_H-M   'P 1'
#
loop_
_entity.id
_entity.type
_entity.pdbx_description
1 polymer ?
#
loop_
_entity_poly.entity_id
_entity_poly.type
_entity_poly.pdbx_seq_one_letter_code
_entity_poly.pdbx_strand_id
1 'polypeptide(L)'
;MTCKEAERLVMPYINDELTDEELSEFLEHMESCLDCREELEIYFTVDVGIRQLDSETGNYNIKGALEAALEQSRQRLQVIRCIKIARYAVATVSVMALFFTVLLQCRIWLQWGLL
;
A
#
# COMPACT_ATOMS: atom_id res chain seq x y z
N MET A 1 0.50 5.37 -13.26
CA MET A 1 1.68 6.15 -13.72
C MET A 1 2.17 5.79 -15.13
N THR A 2 2.95 6.70 -15.74
CA THR A 2 3.71 6.55 -17.01
C THR A 2 5.12 5.98 -16.78
N CYS A 3 5.80 5.47 -17.82
CA CYS A 3 7.17 4.93 -17.71
C CYS A 3 8.17 5.95 -17.13
N LYS A 4 8.11 7.21 -17.58
CA LYS A 4 8.99 8.28 -17.07
C LYS A 4 8.77 8.60 -15.59
N GLU A 5 7.54 8.45 -15.11
CA GLU A 5 7.24 8.59 -13.67
C GLU A 5 7.76 7.37 -12.90
N ALA A 6 7.54 6.17 -13.42
CA ALA A 6 8.03 4.93 -12.83
C ALA A 6 9.56 4.93 -12.68
N GLU A 7 10.29 5.30 -13.73
CA GLU A 7 11.76 5.44 -13.73
C GLU A 7 12.26 6.34 -12.59
N ARG A 8 11.59 7.49 -12.39
CA ARG A 8 11.95 8.43 -11.32
C ARG A 8 11.69 7.88 -9.91
N LEU A 9 10.77 6.93 -9.78
CA LEU A 9 10.39 6.31 -8.53
C LEU A 9 11.19 5.04 -8.20
N VAL A 10 12.06 4.55 -9.11
CA VAL A 10 12.89 3.35 -8.88
C VAL A 10 13.78 3.50 -7.64
N MET A 11 14.55 4.59 -7.54
CA MET A 11 15.43 4.81 -6.37
C MET A 11 14.64 5.03 -5.07
N PRO A 12 13.60 5.89 -5.04
CA PRO A 12 12.70 5.97 -3.88
C PRO A 12 12.08 4.64 -3.46
N TYR A 13 11.72 3.76 -4.41
CA TYR A 13 11.22 2.42 -4.12
C TYR A 13 12.29 1.56 -3.42
N ILE A 14 13.52 1.53 -3.96
CA ILE A 14 14.64 0.77 -3.38
C ILE A 14 14.93 1.23 -1.94
N ASN A 15 14.75 2.52 -1.66
CA ASN A 15 14.96 3.11 -0.34
C ASN A 15 13.74 3.01 0.60
N ASP A 16 12.62 2.41 0.17
CA ASP A 16 11.34 2.34 0.91
C ASP A 16 10.75 3.74 1.25
N GLU A 17 10.91 4.70 0.35
CA GLU A 17 10.47 6.10 0.51
C GLU A 17 9.16 6.44 -0.21
N LEU A 18 8.53 5.46 -0.88
CA LEU A 18 7.26 5.67 -1.57
C LEU A 18 6.08 5.75 -0.59
N THR A 19 5.14 6.66 -0.90
CA THR A 19 3.83 6.65 -0.23
C THR A 19 3.00 5.44 -0.65
N ASP A 20 1.97 5.09 0.13
CA ASP A 20 1.11 3.92 -0.18
C ASP A 20 0.42 4.04 -1.55
N GLU A 21 0.12 5.27 -1.99
CA GLU A 21 -0.52 5.56 -3.28
C GLU A 21 0.49 5.42 -4.43
N GLU A 22 1.68 5.99 -4.29
CA GLU A 22 2.76 5.86 -5.27
C GLU A 22 3.23 4.40 -5.40
N LEU A 23 3.41 3.70 -4.27
CA LEU A 23 3.80 2.29 -4.25
C LEU A 23 2.78 1.42 -4.97
N SER A 24 1.49 1.68 -4.76
CA SER A 24 0.41 0.99 -5.46
C SER A 24 0.51 1.13 -6.97
N GLU A 25 0.58 2.38 -7.46
CA GLU A 25 0.65 2.63 -8.89
C GLU A 25 1.97 2.12 -9.49
N PHE A 26 3.06 2.16 -8.73
CA PHE A 26 4.37 1.70 -9.14
C PHE A 26 4.37 0.19 -9.38
N LEU A 27 3.87 -0.59 -8.42
CA LEU A 27 3.77 -2.04 -8.54
C LEU A 27 2.87 -2.47 -9.71
N GLU A 28 1.74 -1.78 -9.92
CA GLU A 28 0.85 -2.02 -11.06
C GLU A 28 1.55 -1.75 -12.41
N HIS A 29 2.40 -0.72 -12.47
CA HIS A 29 3.20 -0.45 -13.67
C HIS A 29 4.29 -1.52 -13.90
N MET A 30 4.98 -1.96 -12.84
CA MET A 30 6.00 -3.03 -12.93
C MET A 30 5.41 -4.38 -13.37
N GLU A 31 4.12 -4.62 -13.12
CA GLU A 31 3.43 -5.82 -13.60
C GLU A 31 3.09 -5.76 -15.10
N SER A 32 2.78 -4.57 -15.60
CA SER A 32 2.25 -4.37 -16.95
C SER A 32 3.32 -3.96 -17.97
N CYS A 33 4.43 -3.37 -17.53
CA CYS A 33 5.53 -2.91 -18.38
C CYS A 33 6.81 -3.71 -18.10
N LEU A 34 7.22 -4.54 -19.08
CA LEU A 34 8.44 -5.35 -18.97
C LEU A 34 9.70 -4.50 -18.96
N ASP A 35 9.76 -3.43 -19.76
CA ASP A 35 10.94 -2.57 -19.88
C ASP A 35 11.26 -1.88 -18.55
N CYS A 36 10.26 -1.27 -17.91
CA CYS A 36 10.44 -0.66 -16.59
C CYS A 36 10.76 -1.69 -15.50
N ARG A 37 10.25 -2.93 -15.62
CA ARG A 37 10.57 -4.01 -14.69
C ARG A 37 12.03 -4.46 -14.83
N GLU A 38 12.54 -4.54 -16.06
CA GLU A 38 13.94 -4.86 -16.32
C GLU A 38 14.85 -3.76 -15.74
N GLU A 39 14.48 -2.49 -15.93
CA GLU A 39 15.23 -1.38 -15.35
C GLU A 39 15.26 -1.42 -13.82
N LEU A 40 14.13 -1.70 -13.17
CA LEU A 40 14.08 -1.93 -11.73
C LEU A 40 15.00 -3.08 -11.30
N GLU A 41 15.02 -4.19 -12.04
CA GLU A 41 15.91 -5.32 -11.76
C GLU A 41 17.38 -4.94 -11.85
N ILE A 42 17.76 -4.12 -12.85
CA ILE A 42 19.13 -3.61 -13.00
C ILE A 42 19.53 -2.77 -11.78
N TYR A 43 18.73 -1.77 -11.41
CA TYR A 43 19.06 -0.90 -10.27
C TYR A 43 19.09 -1.66 -8.93
N PHE A 44 18.12 -2.56 -8.71
CA PHE A 44 18.06 -3.38 -7.50
C PHE A 44 19.27 -4.33 -7.39
N THR A 45 19.71 -4.90 -8.52
CA THR A 45 20.92 -5.74 -8.57
C THR A 45 22.17 -4.96 -8.18
N VAL A 46 22.29 -3.70 -8.61
CA VAL A 46 23.40 -2.83 -8.22
C VAL A 46 23.34 -2.49 -6.73
N ASP A 47 22.17 -2.09 -6.20
CA ASP A 47 22.02 -1.75 -4.77
C ASP A 47 22.34 -2.94 -3.86
N VAL A 48 21.71 -4.09 -4.13
CA VAL A 48 21.95 -5.32 -3.37
C VAL A 48 23.38 -5.81 -3.55
N GLY A 49 23.94 -5.70 -4.76
CA GLY A 49 25.34 -6.07 -5.01
C GLY A 49 26.32 -5.27 -4.16
N ILE A 50 26.13 -3.96 -4.03
CA ILE A 50 26.96 -3.10 -3.17
C ILE A 50 26.79 -3.50 -1.70
N ARG A 51 25.55 -3.65 -1.22
CA ARG A 51 25.27 -4.00 0.19
C ARG A 51 25.75 -5.40 0.55
N GLN A 52 25.78 -6.31 -0.43
CA GLN A 52 26.27 -7.67 -0.22
C GLN A 52 27.79 -7.78 -0.26
N LEU A 53 28.51 -6.92 -0.98
CA LEU A 53 29.97 -6.83 -0.87
C LEU A 53 30.42 -6.47 0.55
N ASP A 54 29.59 -5.72 1.27
CA ASP A 54 29.80 -5.40 2.69
C ASP A 54 29.41 -6.55 3.64
N SER A 55 28.77 -7.61 3.13
CA SER A 55 28.28 -8.75 3.93
C SER A 55 29.00 -10.06 3.59
N GLU A 56 29.52 -10.79 4.58
CA GLU A 56 30.27 -12.05 4.36
C GLU A 56 29.41 -13.25 3.87
N THR A 57 28.14 -13.04 3.49
CA THR A 57 27.21 -14.15 3.22
C THR A 57 27.08 -14.43 1.73
N GLY A 58 27.76 -15.49 1.25
CA GLY A 58 27.89 -15.82 -0.18
C GLY A 58 26.66 -16.42 -0.90
N ASN A 59 25.43 -16.00 -0.59
CA ASN A 59 24.23 -16.47 -1.31
C ASN A 59 23.67 -15.39 -2.26
N TYR A 60 23.96 -15.53 -3.54
CA TYR A 60 23.71 -14.54 -4.59
C TYR A 60 22.38 -14.75 -5.35
N ASN A 61 21.26 -14.97 -4.64
CA ASN A 61 19.95 -15.06 -5.29
C ASN A 61 19.24 -13.68 -5.36
N ILE A 62 19.81 -12.77 -6.15
CA ILE A 62 19.32 -11.38 -6.28
C ILE A 62 17.93 -11.34 -6.92
N LYS A 63 17.67 -12.17 -7.94
CA LYS A 63 16.35 -12.28 -8.56
C LYS A 63 15.27 -12.69 -7.55
N GLY A 64 15.55 -13.70 -6.74
CA GLY A 64 14.63 -14.14 -5.68
C GLY A 64 14.42 -13.07 -4.60
N ALA A 65 15.45 -12.29 -4.27
CA ALA A 65 15.32 -11.18 -3.34
C ALA A 65 14.42 -10.06 -3.88
N LEU A 66 14.52 -9.75 -5.17
CA LEU A 66 13.64 -8.78 -5.83
C LEU A 66 12.18 -9.26 -5.85
N GLU A 67 11.94 -10.51 -6.24
CA GLU A 67 10.59 -11.08 -6.24
C GLU A 67 9.97 -11.07 -4.84
N ALA A 68 10.76 -11.42 -3.82
CA ALA A 68 10.32 -11.35 -2.42
C ALA A 68 10.00 -9.92 -1.98
N ALA A 69 10.81 -8.93 -2.36
CA ALA A 69 10.57 -7.52 -2.04
C ALA A 69 9.29 -6.99 -2.72
N LEU A 70 9.05 -7.35 -3.98
CA LEU A 70 7.83 -7.00 -4.71
C LEU A 70 6.60 -7.63 -4.06
N GLU A 71 6.68 -8.92 -3.71
CA GLU A 71 5.58 -9.63 -3.06
C GLU A 71 5.28 -9.06 -1.67
N GLN A 72 6.31 -8.75 -0.88
CA GLN A 72 6.16 -8.09 0.42
C GLN A 72 5.49 -6.72 0.27
N SER A 73 5.89 -5.94 -0.73
CA SER A 73 5.30 -4.62 -1.00
C SER A 73 3.82 -4.72 -1.37
N ARG A 74 3.43 -5.73 -2.16
CA ARG A 74 2.01 -6.03 -2.45
C ARG A 74 1.22 -6.41 -1.20
N GLN A 75 1.77 -7.28 -0.36
CA GLN A 75 1.11 -7.69 0.88
C GLN A 75 0.89 -6.51 1.82
N ARG A 76 1.91 -5.65 1.98
CA ARG A 76 1.80 -4.40 2.74
C ARG A 76 0.64 -3.54 2.24
N LEU A 77 0.53 -3.36 0.92
CA LEU A 77 -0.53 -2.56 0.32
C LEU A 77 -1.92 -3.16 0.57
N GLN A 78 -2.07 -4.48 0.47
CA GLN A 78 -3.33 -5.17 0.77
C GLN A 78 -3.76 -4.95 2.23
N VAL A 79 -2.83 -5.10 3.17
CA VAL A 79 -3.11 -4.88 4.60
C VAL A 79 -3.54 -3.43 4.86
N ILE A 80 -2.83 -2.45 4.29
CA ILE A 80 -3.17 -1.04 4.44
C ILE A 80 -4.54 -0.73 3.85
N ARG A 81 -4.84 -1.25 2.65
CA ARG A 81 -6.17 -1.09 2.02
C ARG A 81 -7.27 -1.71 2.88
N CYS A 82 -7.08 -2.92 3.40
CA CYS A 82 -8.03 -3.58 4.30
C CYS A 82 -8.28 -2.76 5.57
N ILE A 83 -7.24 -2.24 6.21
CA ILE A 83 -7.36 -1.39 7.40
C ILE A 83 -8.12 -0.10 7.07
N LYS A 84 -7.79 0.55 5.95
CA LYS A 84 -8.45 1.79 5.51
C LYS A 84 -9.95 1.55 5.30
N ILE A 85 -10.31 0.48 4.59
CA ILE A 85 -11.72 0.09 4.36
C ILE A 85 -12.42 -0.23 5.68
N ALA A 86 -11.81 -1.03 6.55
CA ALA A 86 -12.37 -1.39 7.85
C ALA A 86 -12.64 -0.14 8.71
N ARG A 87 -11.71 0.81 8.75
CA ARG A 87 -11.90 2.08 9.47
C ARG A 87 -13.07 2.90 8.92
N TYR A 88 -13.18 3.03 7.60
CA TYR A 88 -14.31 3.73 6.99
C TYR A 88 -15.65 3.02 7.25
N ALA A 89 -15.69 1.70 7.18
CA ALA A 89 -16.88 0.92 7.49
C ALA A 89 -17.29 1.09 8.96
N VAL A 90 -16.35 1.01 9.91
CA VAL A 90 -16.63 1.22 11.34
C VAL A 90 -17.14 2.64 11.59
N ALA A 91 -16.52 3.66 10.98
CA ALA A 91 -16.93 5.04 11.15
C ALA A 91 -18.37 5.29 10.63
N THR A 92 -18.69 4.80 9.43
CA THR A 92 -20.04 4.96 8.84
C THR A 92 -21.10 4.22 9.66
N VAL A 93 -20.84 2.97 10.06
CA VAL A 93 -21.73 2.21 10.94
C VAL A 93 -21.95 2.91 12.27
N SER A 94 -20.90 3.46 12.88
CA SER A 94 -21.00 4.20 14.15
C SER A 94 -21.89 5.44 14.02
N VAL A 95 -21.72 6.23 12.96
CA VAL A 95 -22.54 7.42 12.68
C VAL A 95 -24.00 7.03 12.43
N MET A 96 -24.23 5.99 11.63
CA MET A 96 -25.58 5.49 11.34
C MET A 96 -26.27 5.00 12.63
N ALA A 97 -25.55 4.28 13.49
CA ALA A 97 -26.08 3.83 14.78
C ALA A 97 -26.50 5.01 15.66
N LEU A 98 -25.65 6.03 15.80
CA LEU A 98 -25.97 7.25 16.55
C LEU A 98 -27.16 8.00 15.96
N PHE A 99 -27.27 8.05 14.63
CA PHE A 99 -28.40 8.69 13.96
C PHE A 99 -29.71 7.95 14.27
N PHE A 100 -29.72 6.62 14.18
CA PHE A 100 -30.89 5.80 14.51
C PHE A 100 -31.28 5.94 15.99
N THR A 101 -30.33 5.96 16.92
CA THR A 101 -30.65 6.13 18.35
C THR A 101 -31.26 7.50 18.64
N VAL A 102 -30.77 8.57 18.02
CA VAL A 102 -31.34 9.92 18.15
C VAL A 102 -32.75 9.99 17.54
N LEU A 103 -32.96 9.40 16.37
CA LEU A 103 -34.30 9.34 15.75
C LEU A 103 -35.30 8.60 16.63
N LEU A 104 -34.91 7.47 17.22
CA LEU A 104 -35.75 6.71 18.14
C LEU A 104 -36.09 7.52 19.40
N GLN A 105 -35.10 8.19 20.00
CA GLN A 105 -35.32 9.05 21.16
C GLN A 105 -36.28 10.20 20.84
N CYS A 106 -36.13 10.83 19.67
CA CYS A 106 -37.01 11.90 19.19
C CYS A 106 -38.45 11.38 18.96
N ARG A 107 -38.61 10.20 18.36
CA ARG A 107 -39.91 9.52 18.21
C ARG A 107 -40.59 9.27 19.55
N ILE A 108 -39.84 8.81 20.55
CA ILE A 108 -40.35 8.56 21.90
C ILE A 108 -40.80 9.88 22.55
N TRP A 109 -39.99 10.94 22.47
CA TRP A 109 -40.37 12.26 23.02
C TRP A 109 -41.63 12.84 22.38
N LEU A 110 -41.79 12.69 21.06
CA LEU A 110 -43.01 13.11 20.36
C LEU A 110 -44.24 12.30 20.80
N GLN A 111 -44.11 10.98 20.99
CA GLN A 111 -45.22 10.15 21.47
C GLN A 111 -45.63 10.46 22.92
N TRP A 112 -44.68 10.85 23.76
CA TRP A 112 -44.92 11.17 25.17
C TRP A 112 -45.41 12.62 25.37
N GLY A 113 -45.58 13.40 24.29
CA GLY A 113 -46.15 14.75 24.33
C GLY A 113 -45.25 15.79 25.00
N LEU A 114 -43.93 15.58 24.98
CA LEU A 114 -42.95 16.43 25.69
C LEU A 114 -42.38 17.57 24.81
N LEU A 115 -43.00 17.86 23.66
CA LEU A 115 -42.62 18.92 22.73
C LEU A 115 -43.85 19.70 22.26
#